data_AF-A0A929K315-F1
#
_entry.id   AF-A0A929K315-F1
#
_cell.length_a   1.000
_cell.length_b   1.000
_cell.length_c   1.000
_cell.angle_alpha   90.00
_cell.angle_beta   90.00
_cell.angle_gamma   90.00
#
_symmetry.space_group_name_H-M   'P 1'
#
loop_
_entity.id
_entity.type
_entity.pdbx_description
1 polymer ?
#
loop_
_entity_poly.entity_id
_entity_poly.type
_entity_poly.pdbx_seq_one_letter_code
_entity_poly.pdbx_strand_id
1 'polypeptide(L)' 'MRLIVRIKEKSVVKELKRLGKVLYVSELTNNVGIDTKVGDAAKIKKIEGVVDVKESSKGAIAV' A
#
# COMPACT_ATOMS: atom_id res chain seq x y z
N MET A 1 -7.27 -8.34 -1.37
CA MET A 1 -6.01 -8.74 -0.71
C MET A 1 -5.45 -7.52 -0.03
N ARG A 2 -4.94 -7.68 1.18
CA ARG A 2 -4.43 -6.55 1.95
C ARG A 2 -2.92 -6.48 1.76
N LEU A 3 -2.43 -5.29 1.43
CA LEU A 3 -1.01 -5.00 1.25
C LEU A 3 -0.61 -3.87 2.18
N ILE A 4 0.62 -3.90 2.65
CA ILE A 4 1.32 -2.78 3.26
C ILE A 4 2.34 -2.30 2.24
N VAL A 5 2.14 -1.07 1.76
CA VAL A 5 2.95 -0.45 0.72
C VAL A 5 3.77 0.66 1.36
N ARG A 6 5.10 0.58 1.28
CA ARG A 6 5.98 1.67 1.67
C ARG A 6 6.15 2.62 0.49
N ILE A 7 5.95 3.91 0.73
CA ILE A 7 6.05 4.97 -0.28
C ILE A 7 7.17 5.95 0.07
N LYS A 8 7.78 6.57 -0.93
CA LYS A 8 8.74 7.67 -0.77
C LYS A 8 8.05 8.99 -0.42
N GLU A 9 6.90 9.24 -1.03
CA GLU A 9 6.21 10.52 -0.95
C GLU A 9 4.69 10.36 -0.89
N LYS A 10 4.01 11.29 -0.20
CA LYS A 10 2.56 11.26 0.01
C LYS A 10 1.74 11.37 -1.28
N SER A 11 2.33 11.87 -2.37
CA SER A 11 1.70 11.98 -3.69
C SER A 11 1.22 10.60 -4.21
N VAL A 12 2.00 9.55 -3.92
CA VAL A 12 1.75 8.16 -4.35
C VAL A 12 0.42 7.62 -3.78
N VAL A 13 -0.04 8.14 -2.63
CA VAL A 13 -1.32 7.73 -2.03
C VAL A 13 -2.50 7.97 -2.98
N LYS A 14 -2.45 9.03 -3.80
CA LYS A 14 -3.52 9.33 -4.77
C LYS A 14 -3.61 8.26 -5.86
N GLU A 15 -2.48 7.74 -6.31
CA GLU A 15 -2.44 6.63 -7.27
C GLU A 15 -2.88 5.31 -6.63
N LEU A 16 -2.43 5.04 -5.40
CA LEU A 16 -2.85 3.86 -4.65
C LEU A 16 -4.37 3.82 -4.46
N LYS A 17 -5.02 4.96 -4.18
CA LYS A 17 -6.49 5.06 -4.08
C LYS A 17 -7.23 4.69 -5.37
N ARG A 18 -6.59 4.78 -6.55
CA ARG A 18 -7.20 4.36 -7.83
C ARG A 18 -7.15 2.86 -8.03
N LEU A 19 -6.19 2.18 -7.41
CA LEU A 19 -5.93 0.75 -7.56
C LEU A 19 -6.55 -0.09 -6.44
N GLY A 20 -7.12 0.54 -5.40
CA GLY A 20 -7.76 -0.17 -4.31
C GLY A 20 -8.23 0.75 -3.20
N LYS A 21 -8.80 0.15 -2.17
CA LYS A 21 -9.30 0.85 -0.98
C LYS A 21 -8.16 1.03 0.01
N VAL A 22 -7.74 2.27 0.24
CA VAL A 22 -6.77 2.58 1.30
C VAL A 22 -7.42 2.35 2.67
N LEU A 23 -6.77 1.53 3.50
CA LEU A 23 -7.20 1.17 4.85
C LEU A 23 -6.57 2.08 5.90
N TYR A 24 -5.28 2.42 5.75
CA TYR A 24 -4.57 3.34 6.62
C TYR A 24 -3.40 3.99 5.89
N VAL A 25 -2.97 5.16 6.38
CA VAL A 25 -1.75 5.84 5.95
C VAL A 25 -0.98 6.24 7.21
N SER A 26 0.24 5.72 7.38
CA SER A 26 1.13 6.09 8.48
C SER A 26 1.98 7.27 8.07
N GLU A 27 1.78 8.42 8.72
CA GLU A 27 2.58 9.63 8.47
C GLU A 27 4.00 9.54 9.02
N LEU A 28 4.24 8.67 10.02
CA LEU A 28 5.54 8.46 10.65
C LEU A 28 6.45 7.54 9.83
N THR A 29 5.88 6.49 9.23
CA THR A 29 6.65 5.42 8.58
C THR A 29 6.49 5.38 7.07
N ASN A 30 5.69 6.30 6.49
CA ASN A 30 5.32 6.32 5.07
C ASN A 30 4.82 4.97 4.56
N ASN A 31 4.07 4.25 5.40
CA ASN A 31 3.44 2.99 5.04
C ASN A 31 1.95 3.20 4.80
N VAL A 32 1.42 2.55 3.77
CA VAL A 32 0.02 2.63 3.35
C VAL A 32 -0.56 1.23 3.35
N GLY A 33 -1.57 1.00 4.18
CA GLY A 33 -2.39 -0.20 4.08
C GLY A 33 -3.40 -0.04 2.95
N ILE A 34 -3.44 -0.98 2.01
CA ILE A 34 -4.40 -0.98 0.91
C ILE A 34 -5.02 -2.35 0.72
N ASP A 35 -6.34 -2.39 0.51
CA ASP A 35 -7.04 -3.58 0.04
C ASP A 35 -7.29 -3.44 -1.47
N THR A 36 -6.69 -4.34 -2.24
CA THR A 36 -6.70 -4.33 -3.70
C THR A 36 -6.96 -5.73 -4.28
N LYS A 37 -7.16 -5.84 -5.59
CA LYS A 37 -7.26 -7.12 -6.28
C LYS A 37 -5.87 -7.66 -6.63
N VAL A 38 -5.75 -8.98 -6.79
CA VAL A 38 -4.48 -9.65 -7.17
C VAL A 38 -3.88 -9.02 -8.44
N GLY A 39 -4.70 -8.72 -9.44
CA GLY A 39 -4.25 -8.12 -10.70
C GLY A 39 -3.72 -6.69 -10.57
N ASP A 40 -4.19 -5.94 -9.57
CA ASP A 40 -3.76 -4.55 -9.35
C ASP A 40 -2.55 -4.47 -8.39
N ALA A 41 -2.33 -5.49 -7.56
CA ALA A 41 -1.14 -5.62 -6.71
C ALA A 41 0.17 -5.60 -7.51
N ALA A 42 0.18 -6.23 -8.69
CA ALA A 42 1.33 -6.20 -9.60
C ALA A 42 1.59 -4.81 -10.18
N LYS A 43 0.54 -3.99 -10.35
CA LYS A 43 0.67 -2.59 -10.81
C LYS A 43 1.24 -1.71 -9.70
N ILE A 44 0.83 -1.92 -8.45
CA ILE A 44 1.34 -1.16 -7.29
C ILE A 44 2.86 -1.26 -7.16
N LYS A 45 3.43 -2.45 -7.39
CA LYS A 45 4.89 -2.64 -7.37
C LYS A 45 5.66 -1.87 -8.45
N LYS A 46 4.98 -1.42 -9.51
CA LYS A 46 5.56 -0.68 -10.64
C LYS A 46 5.38 0.84 -10.53
N ILE A 47 4.67 1.33 -9.52
CA ILE A 47 4.44 2.76 -9.33
C ILE A 47 5.75 3.42 -8.90
N GLU A 48 6.10 4.50 -9.58
CA GLU A 48 7.26 5.32 -9.21
C GLU A 48 7.02 5.94 -7.82
N GLY A 49 7.95 5.70 -6.90
CA GLY A 49 7.81 6.13 -5.50
C GLY A 49 7.27 5.05 -4.56
N VAL A 50 6.88 3.87 -5.04
CA VAL A 50 6.71 2.69 -4.18
C VAL A 50 8.08 2.07 -3.91
N VAL A 51 8.42 1.91 -2.63
CA VAL A 51 9.70 1.35 -2.17
C VAL A 51 9.59 -0.15 -1.93
N ASP A 52 8.51 -0.56 -1.28
CA ASP A 52 8.32 -1.94 -0.86
C ASP A 52 6.83 -2.28 -0.78
N VAL A 53 6.48 -3.54 -1.03
CA VAL A 53 5.10 -4.04 -0.98
C VAL A 53 5.10 -5.39 -0.28
N LYS A 54 4.47 -5.43 0.89
CA LYS A 54 4.31 -6.65 1.69
C LYS A 54 2.84 -7.06 1.74
N GLU A 55 2.58 -8.36 1.63
CA GLU A 55 1.26 -8.89 1.90
C GLU A 55 0.95 -8.80 3.38
N SER A 56 -0.23 -8.27 3.71
CA SER A 56 -0.74 -8.21 5.07
C SER A 56 -1.50 -9.51 5.35
N SER A 57 -0.81 -10.46 5.95
CA SER A 57 -1.46 -11.64 6.54
C SER A 57 -2.33 -11.20 7.72
N LYS A 58 -3.54 -11.77 7.80
CA LYS A 58 -4.47 -11.59 8.93
C LYS A 58 -3.70 -11.85 10.24
N GLY A 59 -3.35 -10.79 10.98
CA GLY A 59 -2.54 -10.88 12.21
C GLY A 59 -1.34 -9.93 12.31
N ALA A 60 -0.92 -9.27 11.21
CA ALA A 60 0.26 -8.38 11.21
C ALA A 60 -0.07 -6.87 11.33
N ILE A 61 -1.27 -6.52 11.78
CA ILE A 61 -1.49 -5.23 12.45
C ILE A 61 -1.25 -5.53 13.93
N ALA A 62 0.01 -5.78 14.29
CA ALA A 62 0.40 -5.86 15.69
C ALA A 62 0.43 -4.43 16.21
N VAL A 63 -0.47 -4.21 17.17
CA VAL A 63 -0.62 -3.09 18.13
C VAL A 63 0.58 -2.16 18.25
#